data_AF-A0A7X6VQ34-F1
#
_entry.id   AF-A0A7X6VQ34-F1
#
_cell.length_a   1.000
_cell.length_b   1.000
_cell.length_c   1.000
_cell.angle_alpha   90.00
_cell.angle_beta   90.00
_cell.angle_gamma   90.00
#
_symmetry.space_group_name_H-M   'P 1'
#
loop_
_entity.id
_entity.type
_entity.pdbx_description
1 polymer ?
#
loop_
_entity_poly.entity_id
_entity_poly.type
_entity_poly.pdbx_seq_one_letter_code
_entity_poly.pdbx_strand_id
1 'polypeptide(L)'
;MKDYYKIVRSKLVNQGFTSRYIHTLGVIEEAKKLAALYKQDLEDAELAALFHDFFRHDSFDDIKIYLTNNEIFKYKNQPIIYHAIAASRYVEKHLKPTNKDIILAIRNHVWGRPNMTTLEIILIIAEE
;
A
#
# COMPACT_ATOMS: atom_id res chain seq x y z
N MET A 1 -1.99 -8.25 19.57
CA MET A 1 -1.31 -7.80 18.34
C MET A 1 -2.02 -8.42 17.15
N LYS A 2 -2.66 -7.62 16.30
CA LYS A 2 -3.16 -8.14 15.01
C LYS A 2 -1.93 -8.44 14.16
N ASP A 3 -1.68 -9.70 13.85
CA ASP A 3 -0.51 -10.11 13.07
C ASP A 3 -0.78 -9.83 11.57
N TYR A 4 -0.64 -8.56 11.17
CA TYR A 4 -0.84 -8.11 9.79
C TYR A 4 0.14 -8.77 8.82
N TYR A 5 1.36 -9.08 9.28
CA TYR A 5 2.33 -9.84 8.49
C TYR A 5 1.79 -11.20 8.09
N LYS A 6 1.09 -11.90 9.00
CA LYS A 6 0.44 -13.16 8.67
C LYS A 6 -0.60 -13.01 7.56
N ILE A 7 -1.34 -11.90 7.51
CA ILE A 7 -2.35 -11.65 6.46
C ILE A 7 -1.65 -11.48 5.11
N VAL A 8 -0.68 -10.58 5.03
CA VAL A 8 0.06 -10.28 3.78
C VAL A 8 0.86 -11.49 3.32
N ARG A 9 1.57 -12.16 4.23
CA ARG A 9 2.32 -13.38 3.94
C ARG A 9 1.40 -14.48 3.41
N SER A 10 0.28 -14.74 4.08
CA SER A 10 -0.63 -15.80 3.64
C SER A 10 -1.22 -15.50 2.27
N LYS A 11 -1.54 -14.24 1.96
CA LYS A 11 -2.03 -13.88 0.62
C LYS A 11 -0.93 -14.04 -0.42
N LEU A 12 0.20 -13.36 -0.27
CA LEU A 12 1.23 -13.32 -1.30
C LEU A 12 1.94 -14.68 -1.47
N VAL A 13 2.33 -15.33 -0.38
CA VAL A 13 3.10 -16.59 -0.46
C VAL A 13 2.21 -17.75 -0.94
N ASN A 14 0.98 -17.89 -0.42
CA ASN A 14 0.12 -19.01 -0.83
C ASN A 14 -0.37 -18.86 -2.29
N GLN A 15 -0.39 -17.65 -2.83
CA GLN A 15 -0.68 -17.39 -4.24
C GLN A 15 0.56 -17.48 -5.14
N GLY A 16 1.73 -17.84 -4.61
CA GLY A 16 2.97 -18.03 -5.37
C GLY A 16 3.82 -16.76 -5.55
N PHE A 17 3.44 -15.63 -4.95
CA PHE A 17 4.13 -14.34 -5.04
C PHE A 17 5.15 -14.11 -3.92
N THR A 18 6.00 -15.12 -3.65
CA THR A 18 7.02 -15.04 -2.59
C THR A 18 8.02 -13.90 -2.82
N SER A 19 8.43 -13.65 -4.07
CA SER A 19 9.32 -12.53 -4.40
C SER A 19 8.71 -11.18 -4.06
N ARG A 20 7.40 -11.02 -4.24
CA ARG A 20 6.67 -9.79 -3.87
C ARG A 20 6.64 -9.61 -2.36
N TYR A 21 6.43 -10.68 -1.59
CA TYR A 21 6.51 -10.59 -0.13
C TYR A 21 7.91 -10.18 0.35
N ILE A 22 8.98 -10.73 -0.24
CA ILE A 22 10.36 -10.33 0.06
C ILE A 22 10.60 -8.86 -0.29
N HIS A 23 10.12 -8.40 -1.45
CA HIS A 23 10.14 -6.99 -1.82
C HIS A 23 9.43 -6.13 -0.75
N THR A 24 8.21 -6.51 -0.34
CA THR A 24 7.47 -5.81 0.71
C THR A 24 8.27 -5.72 2.02
N LEU A 25 8.98 -6.77 2.43
CA LEU A 25 9.84 -6.71 3.62
C LEU A 25 11.00 -5.71 3.43
N GLY A 26 11.60 -5.65 2.25
CA GLY A 26 12.61 -4.64 1.92
C GLY A 26 12.08 -3.21 2.00
N VAL A 27 10.90 -2.96 1.44
CA VAL A 27 10.22 -1.65 1.49
C VAL A 27 9.89 -1.26 2.94
N ILE A 28 9.48 -2.21 3.79
CA ILE A 28 9.24 -1.95 5.22
C ILE A 28 10.51 -1.48 5.92
N GLU A 29 11.63 -2.18 5.72
CA GLU A 29 12.90 -1.81 6.35
C GLU A 29 13.34 -0.40 5.91
N GLU A 30 13.20 -0.08 4.62
CA GLU A 30 13.59 1.24 4.11
C GLU A 30 12.63 2.35 4.57
N ALA A 31 11.32 2.10 4.51
CA ALA A 31 10.31 3.05 4.99
C ALA A 31 10.51 3.39 6.47
N LYS A 32 10.86 2.41 7.32
CA LYS A 32 11.14 2.65 8.74
C LYS A 32 12.40 3.48 8.95
N LYS A 33 13.48 3.26 8.19
CA LYS A 33 14.69 4.09 8.26
C LYS A 33 14.39 5.54 7.87
N LEU A 34 13.66 5.74 6.77
CA LEU A 34 13.26 7.07 6.32
C LEU A 34 12.32 7.74 7.32
N ALA A 35 11.35 7.00 7.88
CA ALA A 35 10.48 7.51 8.93
C ALA A 35 11.26 7.97 10.16
N ALA A 36 12.26 7.21 10.61
CA ALA A 36 13.15 7.64 11.70
C ALA A 36 13.90 8.94 11.36
N LEU A 37 14.45 9.04 10.15
CA LEU A 37 15.19 10.22 9.68
C LEU A 37 14.31 11.48 9.62
N TYR A 38 13.07 11.33 9.14
CA TYR A 38 12.11 12.42 8.96
C TYR A 38 11.13 12.58 10.14
N LYS A 39 11.42 11.95 11.29
CA LYS A 39 10.64 12.04 12.53
C LYS A 39 9.15 11.70 12.34
N GLN A 40 8.87 10.68 11.53
CA GLN A 40 7.54 10.09 11.36
C GLN A 40 7.37 8.87 12.26
N ASP A 41 6.12 8.46 12.46
CA ASP A 41 5.81 7.26 13.22
C ASP A 41 6.26 5.99 12.46
N LEU A 42 7.00 5.12 13.14
CA LEU A 42 7.57 3.91 12.53
C LEU A 42 6.50 2.84 12.26
N GLU A 43 5.47 2.76 13.10
CA GLU A 43 4.37 1.80 12.92
C GLU A 43 3.47 2.21 11.75
N ASP A 44 3.25 3.52 11.56
CA ASP A 44 2.51 4.03 10.41
C ASP A 44 3.25 3.76 9.10
N ALA A 45 4.57 3.99 9.07
CA ALA A 45 5.42 3.68 7.92
C ALA A 45 5.45 2.18 7.60
N GLU A 46 5.62 1.36 8.63
CA GLU A 46 5.59 -0.10 8.52
C GLU A 46 4.24 -0.59 7.97
N LEU A 47 3.13 -0.06 8.48
CA LEU A 47 1.80 -0.48 8.05
C LEU A 47 1.50 -0.06 6.60
N ALA A 48 1.89 1.16 6.22
CA ALA A 48 1.75 1.64 4.85
C ALA A 48 2.58 0.78 3.88
N ALA A 49 3.84 0.53 4.20
CA ALA A 49 4.73 -0.32 3.41
C ALA A 49 4.25 -1.76 3.33
N LEU A 50 3.72 -2.32 4.41
CA LEU A 50 3.24 -3.71 4.44
C LEU A 50 2.06 -3.96 3.47
N PHE A 51 1.22 -2.95 3.23
CA PHE A 51 0.02 -3.09 2.41
C PHE A 51 0.07 -2.40 1.03
N HIS A 52 1.12 -1.65 0.68
CA HIS A 52 1.17 -0.86 -0.56
C HIS A 52 0.81 -1.69 -1.81
N ASP A 53 1.47 -2.85 -1.96
CA ASP A 53 1.32 -3.77 -3.10
C ASP A 53 0.38 -4.95 -2.79
N PHE A 54 -0.49 -4.86 -1.76
CA PHE A 54 -1.29 -5.99 -1.28
C PHE A 54 -2.15 -6.64 -2.38
N PHE A 55 -2.60 -5.86 -3.36
CA PHE A 55 -3.40 -6.32 -4.50
C PHE A 55 -2.65 -6.27 -5.84
N ARG A 56 -1.31 -6.15 -5.84
CA ARG A 56 -0.50 -5.94 -7.05
C ARG A 56 -0.69 -7.01 -8.11
N HIS A 57 -0.98 -8.24 -7.69
CA HIS A 57 -1.12 -9.41 -8.56
C HIS A 57 -2.56 -9.91 -8.68
N ASP A 58 -3.52 -9.21 -8.06
CA ASP A 58 -4.93 -9.58 -8.13
C ASP A 58 -5.54 -9.15 -9.47
N SER A 59 -6.52 -9.93 -9.95
CA SER A 59 -7.23 -9.60 -11.17
C SER A 59 -8.13 -8.37 -10.97
N PHE A 60 -8.50 -7.71 -12.07
CA PHE A 60 -9.48 -6.62 -12.02
C PHE A 60 -10.80 -7.07 -11.37
N ASP A 61 -11.25 -8.30 -11.65
CA ASP A 61 -12.50 -8.83 -11.09
C ASP A 61 -12.44 -9.01 -9.57
N ASP A 62 -11.27 -9.31 -9.01
CA ASP A 62 -11.07 -9.46 -7.57
C ASP A 62 -11.08 -8.08 -6.87
N ILE A 63 -10.50 -7.06 -7.50
CA ILE A 63 -10.28 -5.76 -6.87
C ILE A 63 -11.36 -4.72 -7.20
N LYS A 64 -12.20 -4.93 -8.23
CA LYS A 64 -13.22 -3.95 -8.66
C LYS A 64 -14.21 -3.58 -7.55
N ILE A 65 -14.43 -4.47 -6.57
CA ILE A 65 -15.28 -4.20 -5.40
C ILE A 65 -14.75 -3.05 -4.53
N TYR A 66 -13.46 -2.74 -4.64
CA TYR A 66 -12.79 -1.64 -3.96
C TYR A 66 -12.63 -0.42 -4.86
N LEU A 67 -13.24 -0.38 -6.05
CA LEU A 67 -13.12 0.73 -6.98
C LEU A 67 -14.49 1.37 -7.23
N THR A 68 -14.50 2.67 -7.48
CA THR A 68 -15.70 3.36 -7.98
C THR A 68 -15.71 3.39 -9.51
N ASN A 69 -16.91 3.48 -10.11
CA ASN A 69 -17.04 3.63 -11.57
C ASN A 69 -16.24 4.84 -12.11
N ASN A 70 -16.18 5.93 -11.34
CA ASN A 70 -15.41 7.12 -11.72
C ASN A 70 -13.91 6.85 -11.74
N GLU A 71 -13.37 6.10 -10.79
CA GLU A 71 -11.94 5.74 -10.79
C GLU A 71 -11.60 4.76 -11.90
N ILE A 72 -12.46 3.78 -12.15
CA ILE A 72 -12.32 2.85 -13.28
C ILE A 72 -12.29 3.62 -14.59
N PHE A 73 -13.22 4.56 -14.78
CA PHE A 73 -13.24 5.39 -15.97
C PHE A 73 -12.00 6.29 -16.08
N LYS A 74 -11.60 6.94 -14.97
CA LYS A 74 -10.46 7.87 -14.92
C LYS A 74 -9.14 7.19 -15.25
N TYR A 75 -8.91 5.98 -14.74
CA TYR A 75 -7.64 5.27 -14.87
C TYR A 75 -7.71 4.07 -15.81
N LYS A 76 -8.70 4.01 -16.70
CA LYS A 76 -8.86 2.93 -17.69
C LYS A 76 -7.62 2.67 -18.55
N ASN A 77 -6.84 3.72 -18.83
CA ASN A 77 -5.61 3.65 -19.62
C ASN A 77 -4.37 3.38 -18.75
N GLN A 78 -4.54 3.33 -17.42
CA GLN A 78 -3.51 3.10 -16.42
C GLN A 78 -4.01 2.14 -15.33
N PRO A 79 -4.41 0.91 -15.69
CA PRO A 79 -5.04 -0.02 -14.75
C PRO A 79 -4.14 -0.42 -13.59
N ILE A 80 -2.83 -0.20 -13.72
CA ILE A 80 -1.88 -0.41 -12.62
C ILE A 80 -2.25 0.40 -11.38
N ILE A 81 -2.87 1.59 -11.47
CA ILE A 81 -3.28 2.35 -10.27
C ILE A 81 -4.29 1.58 -9.40
N TYR A 82 -5.07 0.68 -9.99
CA TYR A 82 -6.19 0.06 -9.30
C TYR A 82 -5.77 -0.71 -8.05
N HIS A 83 -4.58 -1.34 -8.03
CA HIS A 83 -4.13 -2.06 -6.85
C HIS A 83 -3.88 -1.11 -5.67
N ALA A 84 -3.29 0.06 -5.90
CA ALA A 84 -3.03 1.06 -4.88
C ALA A 84 -4.33 1.59 -4.27
N ILE A 85 -5.32 1.91 -5.12
CA ILE A 85 -6.65 2.33 -4.67
C ILE A 85 -7.36 1.22 -3.90
N ALA A 86 -7.31 -0.01 -4.39
CA ALA A 86 -7.95 -1.14 -3.76
C ALA A 86 -7.33 -1.44 -2.39
N ALA A 87 -6.00 -1.41 -2.30
CA ALA A 87 -5.24 -1.65 -1.08
C ALA A 87 -5.57 -0.59 -0.02
N SER A 88 -5.61 0.69 -0.42
CA SER A 88 -5.93 1.78 0.50
C SER A 88 -7.35 1.62 1.07
N ARG A 89 -8.33 1.23 0.24
CA ARG A 89 -9.72 0.98 0.70
C ARG A 89 -9.84 -0.26 1.56
N TYR A 90 -9.09 -1.32 1.27
CA TYR A 90 -9.04 -2.50 2.12
C TYR A 90 -8.51 -2.15 3.52
N VAL A 91 -7.39 -1.44 3.60
CA VAL A 91 -6.82 -1.00 4.88
C VAL A 91 -7.77 -0.10 5.63
N GLU A 92 -8.40 0.87 4.97
CA GLU A 92 -9.38 1.74 5.60
C GLU A 92 -10.57 0.97 6.18
N LYS A 93 -11.12 0.00 5.43
CA LYS A 93 -12.30 -0.76 5.83
C LYS A 93 -12.01 -1.77 6.94
N HIS A 94 -10.89 -2.49 6.84
CA HIS A 94 -10.63 -3.67 7.68
C HIS A 94 -9.70 -3.37 8.87
N LEU A 95 -8.75 -2.44 8.71
CA LEU A 95 -7.76 -2.12 9.74
C LEU A 95 -8.13 -0.84 10.50
N LYS A 96 -8.78 0.12 9.83
CA LYS A 96 -9.25 1.38 10.41
C LYS A 96 -8.13 2.12 11.18
N PRO A 97 -7.00 2.43 10.52
CA PRO A 97 -5.90 3.14 11.17
C PRO A 97 -6.34 4.52 11.64
N THR A 98 -5.78 4.96 12.78
CA THR A 98 -6.01 6.30 13.33
C THR A 98 -5.38 7.37 12.45
N ASN A 99 -4.14 7.15 12.01
CA ASN A 99 -3.48 8.04 11.06
C ASN A 99 -4.01 7.80 9.64
N LYS A 100 -4.68 8.80 9.07
CA LYS A 100 -5.23 8.75 7.71
C LYS A 100 -4.16 8.86 6.63
N ASP A 101 -2.96 9.31 6.97
CA ASP A 101 -1.85 9.40 6.01
C ASP A 101 -1.41 8.02 5.52
N ILE A 102 -1.63 6.95 6.30
CA ILE A 102 -1.41 5.56 5.85
C ILE A 102 -2.25 5.27 4.60
N ILE A 103 -3.52 5.70 4.59
CA ILE A 103 -4.43 5.48 3.47
C ILE A 103 -3.97 6.28 2.26
N LEU A 104 -3.51 7.52 2.47
CA LEU A 104 -3.02 8.38 1.40
C LEU A 104 -1.72 7.83 0.79
N ALA A 105 -0.78 7.39 1.63
CA ALA A 105 0.47 6.75 1.23
C ALA A 105 0.20 5.54 0.34
N ILE A 106 -0.60 4.58 0.82
CA ILE A 106 -0.94 3.39 0.03
C ILE A 106 -1.67 3.78 -1.26
N ARG A 107 -2.60 4.75 -1.23
CA ARG A 107 -3.39 5.11 -2.40
C ARG A 107 -2.55 5.70 -3.53
N ASN A 108 -1.52 6.48 -3.18
CA ASN A 108 -0.79 7.31 -4.12
C ASN A 108 0.65 6.82 -4.38
N HIS A 109 1.07 5.66 -3.86
CA HIS A 109 2.46 5.19 -3.98
C HIS A 109 2.95 4.98 -5.43
N VAL A 110 2.05 4.78 -6.40
CA VAL A 110 2.45 4.51 -7.80
C VAL A 110 2.99 5.76 -8.50
N TRP A 111 2.37 6.93 -8.31
CA TRP A 111 2.71 8.17 -9.04
C TRP A 111 2.71 9.44 -8.19
N GLY A 112 2.40 9.31 -6.91
CA GLY A 112 2.22 10.44 -6.01
C GLY A 112 1.04 11.34 -6.38
N ARG A 113 1.03 12.51 -5.75
CA ARG A 113 0.07 13.59 -6.01
C ARG A 113 0.68 14.94 -5.61
N PRO A 114 0.08 16.07 -6.00
CA PRO A 114 0.46 17.36 -5.43
C PRO A 114 0.23 17.38 -3.91
N ASN A 115 1.13 18.06 -3.18
CA ASN A 115 1.06 18.26 -1.73
C ASN A 115 0.95 16.93 -0.95
N MET A 116 1.87 16.00 -1.25
CA MET A 116 2.00 14.76 -0.50
C MET A 116 2.42 15.03 0.95
N THR A 117 1.94 14.17 1.84
CA THR A 117 2.44 14.12 3.21
C THR A 117 3.85 13.51 3.23
N THR A 118 4.58 13.70 4.34
CA THR A 118 5.90 13.09 4.51
C THR A 118 5.82 11.56 4.39
N LEU A 119 4.75 10.94 4.89
CA LEU A 119 4.55 9.48 4.80
C LEU A 119 4.30 9.01 3.35
N GLU A 120 3.55 9.76 2.55
CA GLU A 120 3.41 9.49 1.11
C GLU A 120 4.77 9.52 0.39
N ILE A 121 5.59 10.53 0.69
CA ILE A 121 6.94 10.68 0.11
C ILE A 121 7.85 9.53 0.54
N ILE A 122 7.85 9.18 1.83
CA ILE A 122 8.63 8.06 2.37
C ILE A 122 8.30 6.77 1.63
N LEU A 123 7.00 6.47 1.46
CA LEU A 123 6.60 5.21 0.85
C LEU A 123 7.01 5.14 -0.63
N ILE A 124 6.87 6.24 -1.38
CA ILE A 124 7.33 6.28 -2.78
C ILE A 124 8.84 6.02 -2.89
N ILE A 125 9.64 6.69 -2.05
CA ILE A 125 11.11 6.54 -2.09
C ILE A 125 11.54 5.13 -1.65
N ALA A 126 10.83 4.52 -0.69
CA ALA A 126 11.16 3.19 -0.21
C ALA A 126 10.84 2.07 -1.23
N GLU A 127 9.98 2.33 -2.21
CA GLU A 127 9.57 1.37 -3.23
C GLU A 127 10.47 1.35 -4.48
N GLU A 128 11.20 2.46 -4.74
CA GLU A 128 12.18 2.59 -5.83
C GLU A 128 13.46 1.75 -5.62
#